data_AF-A0A2B4SE06-F1
#
_entry.id   AF-A0A2B4SE06-F1
#
_cell.length_a   1.000
_cell.length_b   1.000
_cell.length_c   1.000
_cell.angle_alpha   90.00
_cell.angle_beta   90.00
_cell.angle_gamma   90.00
#
_symmetry.space_group_name_H-M   'P 1'
#
loop_
_entity.id
_entity.type
_entity.pdbx_description
1 polymer ?
#
loop_
_entity_poly.entity_id
_entity_poly.type
_entity_poly.pdbx_seq_one_letter_code
_entity_poly.pdbx_strand_id
1 'polypeptide(L)'
;MYTTVVVDEFECQLKCMENNSCKSVNVHPDQSIGQRICELNNKTRQLKPADLKRKEGSTYYGSVQASCMDVSREQTRPANSDQSHSGYKGTRCQTPPVLKVFIRSEGCDDPGITPGSCGNAYIKVNGKDYSPHIRGHNVVVISAITAPVVKVFIRSEGCNDPGITPNTCGIAYIKVNGKDYSPHIRGFNVVIISAITGTVLRAKGFDTHGNSSTGCNLRDYLNGIKGEKIVLVAIQDEGSKYISPAIDALKRVGATDDLLYLTEYRGSFALVGFAGVNKPPWIAQQTARAGRGPSEISLTIPSFTAIKDLYYNQPGHSCKDIRDSGFFKKDGEYWIDPEKNGKPLKVYCDMTADGGGWLLVSNVVVDDPSSRDLWIESSYREISNCHSNKTLFITENAMKELRTHLSFTQLRFHCSKQKGRTFHVTTAANSTGEGVVQYFSKQTDTRPLACGSFNRMKDDNSRTAGLCNQWLDQRWSEPSLPQGRLNNHVNYVPNLHHWLLTPGGSRWECDDYNFRNKEFFGISSGDFWKVFVR
;
A
#
# COMPACT_ATOMS: atom_id res chain seq x y z
N MET A 1 11.65 36.54 -12.15
CA MET A 1 11.25 35.77 -10.94
C MET A 1 9.88 36.27 -10.57
N TYR A 2 8.89 35.38 -10.53
CA TYR A 2 7.51 35.72 -10.22
C TYR A 2 7.14 35.07 -8.89
N THR A 3 6.57 35.82 -7.97
CA THR A 3 6.28 35.35 -6.61
C THR A 3 4.78 35.29 -6.39
N THR A 4 4.30 34.18 -5.83
CA THR A 4 2.89 33.95 -5.53
C THR A 4 2.74 33.21 -4.21
N VAL A 5 1.59 33.31 -3.58
CA VAL A 5 1.27 32.56 -2.36
C VAL A 5 0.59 31.25 -2.74
N VAL A 6 0.96 30.16 -2.08
CA VAL A 6 0.43 28.80 -2.27
C VAL A 6 0.12 28.17 -0.91
N VAL A 7 -0.78 27.20 -0.88
CA VAL A 7 -1.11 26.46 0.35
C VAL A 7 -0.08 25.38 0.67
N ASP A 8 0.60 24.84 -0.33
CA ASP A 8 1.65 23.84 -0.15
C ASP A 8 2.70 23.84 -1.30
N GLU A 9 3.74 23.02 -1.13
CA GLU A 9 4.84 22.90 -2.09
C GLU A 9 4.38 22.28 -3.44
N PHE A 10 3.32 21.48 -3.43
CA PHE A 10 2.80 20.80 -4.62
C PHE A 10 2.06 21.76 -5.53
N GLU A 11 1.26 22.67 -4.97
CA GLU A 11 0.61 23.75 -5.73
C GLU A 11 1.65 24.67 -6.41
N CYS A 12 2.77 24.96 -5.74
CA CYS A 12 3.86 25.74 -6.35
C CYS A 12 4.49 25.03 -7.56
N GLN A 13 4.69 23.72 -7.47
CA GLN A 13 5.21 22.92 -8.58
C GLN A 13 4.21 22.85 -9.74
N LEU A 14 2.91 22.73 -9.46
CA LEU A 14 1.84 22.81 -10.46
C LEU A 14 1.86 24.14 -11.21
N LYS A 15 1.92 25.27 -10.50
CA LYS A 15 2.01 26.61 -11.12
C LYS A 15 3.26 26.77 -11.98
N CYS A 16 4.38 26.15 -11.62
CA CYS A 16 5.57 26.12 -12.47
C CYS A 16 5.37 25.26 -13.72
N MET A 17 4.71 24.12 -13.60
CA MET A 17 4.41 23.25 -14.75
C MET A 17 3.43 23.88 -15.74
N GLU A 18 2.51 24.71 -15.25
CA GLU A 18 1.57 25.48 -16.09
C GLU A 18 2.22 26.70 -16.76
N ASN A 19 3.37 27.15 -16.25
CA ASN A 19 4.12 28.27 -16.82
C ASN A 19 5.32 27.76 -17.64
N ASN A 20 5.19 27.79 -18.98
CA ASN A 20 6.23 27.32 -19.92
C ASN A 20 7.62 27.97 -19.75
N SER A 21 7.69 29.16 -19.14
CA SER A 21 8.95 29.86 -18.85
C SER A 21 9.58 29.47 -17.51
N CYS A 22 8.84 28.80 -16.63
CA CYS A 22 9.32 28.34 -15.33
C CYS A 22 10.16 27.06 -15.47
N LYS A 23 11.34 27.07 -14.85
CA LYS A 23 12.31 25.97 -14.84
C LYS A 23 12.60 25.45 -13.44
N SER A 24 12.42 26.28 -12.42
CA SER A 24 12.52 25.89 -11.01
C SER A 24 11.64 26.76 -10.12
N VAL A 25 11.40 26.30 -8.90
CA VAL A 25 10.69 27.03 -7.86
C VAL A 25 11.47 27.02 -6.55
N ASN A 26 11.37 28.12 -5.81
CA ASN A 26 11.73 28.16 -4.40
C ASN A 26 10.42 28.25 -3.61
N VAL A 27 10.28 27.42 -2.58
CA VAL A 27 9.15 27.51 -1.67
C VAL A 27 9.69 27.85 -0.29
N HIS A 28 9.22 28.94 0.31
CA HIS A 28 9.62 29.32 1.65
C HIS A 28 8.41 29.74 2.49
N PRO A 29 8.51 29.68 3.83
CA PRO A 29 7.37 29.96 4.70
C PRO A 29 6.98 31.43 4.58
N ASP A 30 5.69 31.70 4.42
CA ASP A 30 5.17 33.07 4.54
C ASP A 30 5.03 33.45 6.03
N GLN A 31 4.92 34.74 6.34
CA GLN A 31 4.63 35.22 7.70
C GLN A 31 3.20 34.87 8.14
N SER A 32 2.31 34.54 7.20
CA SER A 32 0.96 34.04 7.44
C SER A 32 0.93 32.51 7.65
N ILE A 33 0.19 32.07 8.68
CA ILE A 33 0.08 30.65 9.06
C ILE A 33 -0.59 29.83 7.95
N GLY A 34 0.06 28.74 7.53
CA GLY A 34 -0.49 27.78 6.55
C GLY A 34 -0.29 28.18 5.08
N GLN A 35 0.40 29.30 4.82
CA GLN A 35 0.73 29.77 3.48
C GLN A 35 2.23 29.74 3.24
N ARG A 36 2.61 29.50 1.99
CA ARG A 36 4.00 29.50 1.55
C ARG A 36 4.18 30.46 0.40
N ILE A 37 5.32 31.13 0.39
CA ILE A 37 5.75 31.96 -0.72
C ILE A 37 6.41 31.05 -1.75
N CYS A 38 5.80 30.98 -2.93
CA CYS A 38 6.27 30.27 -4.11
C CYS A 38 6.92 31.26 -5.08
N GLU A 39 8.21 31.09 -5.31
CA GLU A 39 8.98 31.89 -6.28
C GLU A 39 9.25 31.06 -7.53
N LEU A 40 8.59 31.41 -8.63
CA LEU A 40 8.82 30.82 -9.94
C LEU A 40 10.05 31.43 -10.61
N ASN A 41 10.99 30.57 -11.00
CA ASN A 41 12.27 30.93 -11.60
C ASN A 41 12.41 30.33 -12.99
N ASN A 42 12.88 31.13 -13.95
CA ASN A 42 13.15 30.67 -15.32
C ASN A 42 14.55 30.06 -15.53
N LYS A 43 15.29 29.86 -14.43
CA LYS A 43 16.63 29.27 -14.40
C LYS A 43 16.67 28.18 -13.33
N THR A 44 17.58 27.23 -13.45
CA THR A 44 17.79 26.14 -12.47
C THR A 44 19.13 26.31 -11.77
N ARG A 45 19.36 25.56 -10.68
CA ARG A 45 20.66 25.49 -9.99
C ARG A 45 21.78 25.13 -10.98
N GLN A 46 21.52 24.28 -11.97
CA GLN A 46 22.53 23.91 -12.97
C GLN A 46 22.90 25.09 -13.89
N LEU A 47 21.92 25.93 -14.25
CA LEU A 47 22.16 27.10 -15.10
C LEU A 47 22.87 28.25 -14.37
N LYS A 48 22.64 28.38 -13.05
CA LYS A 48 23.22 29.43 -12.20
C LYS A 48 23.54 28.90 -10.78
N PRO A 49 24.59 28.08 -10.62
CA PRO A 49 24.88 27.41 -9.35
C PRO A 49 25.29 28.38 -8.23
N ALA A 50 25.99 29.47 -8.57
CA ALA A 50 26.40 30.50 -7.61
C ALA A 50 25.22 31.31 -7.04
N ASP A 51 24.07 31.30 -7.71
CA ASP A 51 22.86 32.01 -7.27
C ASP A 51 22.08 31.17 -6.23
N LEU A 52 22.35 29.86 -6.12
CA LEU A 52 21.72 29.02 -5.10
C LEU A 52 22.36 29.27 -3.74
N LYS A 53 21.68 30.07 -2.91
CA LYS A 53 22.04 30.29 -1.51
C LYS A 53 21.08 29.51 -0.60
N ARG A 54 21.62 28.82 0.40
CA ARG A 54 20.82 28.12 1.39
C ARG A 54 20.10 29.15 2.26
N LYS A 55 18.78 29.09 2.30
CA LYS A 55 17.92 29.87 3.21
C LYS A 55 17.18 28.89 4.11
N GLU A 56 17.27 29.10 5.42
CA GLU A 56 16.66 28.19 6.40
C GLU A 56 15.12 28.16 6.25
N GLY A 57 14.52 26.97 6.37
CA GLY A 57 13.09 26.75 6.15
C GLY A 57 12.63 26.78 4.68
N SER A 58 13.52 26.99 3.71
CA SER A 58 13.17 27.08 2.29
C SER A 58 13.53 25.80 1.53
N THR A 59 12.66 25.38 0.61
CA THR A 59 12.82 24.18 -0.24
C THR A 59 12.95 24.58 -1.71
N TYR A 60 13.94 24.02 -2.41
CA TYR A 60 14.20 24.27 -3.83
C TYR A 60 13.79 23.08 -4.70
N TYR A 61 13.08 23.34 -5.79
CA TYR A 61 12.69 22.34 -6.77
C TYR A 61 13.01 22.82 -8.19
N GLY A 62 13.89 22.11 -8.90
CA GLY A 62 14.28 22.50 -10.26
C GLY A 62 14.19 21.34 -11.24
N SER A 63 13.87 21.65 -12.50
CA SER A 63 14.01 20.70 -13.60
C SER A 63 15.49 20.27 -13.69
N VAL A 64 15.74 18.97 -13.61
CA VAL A 64 17.09 18.43 -13.75
C VAL A 64 17.40 18.34 -15.24
N GLN A 65 18.21 19.28 -15.73
CA GLN A 65 18.83 19.13 -17.04
C GLN A 65 19.95 18.09 -16.92
N ALA A 66 19.68 16.84 -17.33
CA ALA A 66 20.75 15.91 -17.67
C ALA A 66 21.37 16.39 -18.98
N SER A 67 22.53 17.04 -18.91
CA SER A 67 23.32 17.36 -20.10
C SER A 67 23.92 16.08 -20.65
N CYS A 68 23.77 15.85 -21.96
CA CYS A 68 24.54 14.84 -22.67
C CYS A 68 26.04 15.18 -22.55
N MET A 69 26.82 14.32 -21.90
CA MET A 69 28.25 14.25 -22.14
C MET A 69 28.54 12.88 -22.76
N ASP A 70 29.17 12.91 -23.92
CA ASP A 70 29.76 11.76 -24.59
C ASP A 70 30.82 11.13 -23.67
N VAL A 71 30.61 9.88 -23.27
CA VAL A 71 31.68 9.04 -22.74
C VAL A 71 32.16 8.15 -23.88
N SER A 72 33.09 8.68 -24.66
CA SER A 72 33.93 7.86 -25.53
C SER A 72 35.40 8.09 -25.14
N ARG A 73 36.13 6.97 -24.94
CA ARG A 73 37.52 6.81 -24.44
C ARG A 73 37.59 6.75 -22.90
N GLU A 74 38.15 5.72 -22.25
CA GLU A 74 39.39 4.99 -22.52
C GLU A 74 39.40 3.59 -21.84
N GLN A 75 39.85 2.60 -22.62
CA GLN A 75 40.83 1.53 -22.31
C GLN A 75 40.66 0.50 -21.17
N THR A 76 40.36 -0.74 -21.60
CA THR A 76 41.11 -2.01 -21.41
C THR A 76 41.83 -2.34 -20.10
N ARG A 77 41.43 -3.47 -19.45
CA ARG A 77 42.30 -4.61 -19.02
C ARG A 77 41.47 -5.79 -18.45
N PRO A 78 42.01 -7.03 -18.43
CA PRO A 78 41.23 -8.25 -18.62
C PRO A 78 40.66 -8.87 -17.32
N ALA A 79 39.58 -9.63 -17.52
CA ALA A 79 38.94 -10.46 -16.52
C ALA A 79 39.86 -11.59 -16.05
N ASN A 80 39.92 -11.79 -14.73
CA ASN A 80 40.36 -13.04 -14.13
C ASN A 80 39.18 -13.75 -13.46
N SER A 81 39.31 -15.07 -13.50
CA SER A 81 38.36 -16.17 -13.33
C SER A 81 37.64 -16.27 -11.99
N ASP A 82 36.51 -16.98 -12.08
CA ASP A 82 35.91 -17.86 -11.09
C ASP A 82 35.44 -17.28 -9.76
N GLN A 83 34.12 -17.13 -9.65
CA GLN A 83 33.37 -17.87 -8.64
C GLN A 83 31.89 -17.96 -9.02
N SER A 84 31.46 -19.18 -9.27
CA SER A 84 30.07 -19.60 -9.24
C SER A 84 29.50 -19.37 -7.83
N HIS A 85 28.43 -18.58 -7.71
CA HIS A 85 27.60 -18.57 -6.50
C HIS A 85 26.20 -19.10 -6.79
N SER A 86 26.00 -20.30 -6.25
CA SER A 86 24.73 -20.94 -5.94
C SER A 86 23.82 -20.00 -5.15
N GLY A 87 22.55 -19.86 -5.56
CA GLY A 87 21.59 -19.14 -4.72
C GLY A 87 20.25 -18.75 -5.32
N TYR A 88 19.73 -19.42 -6.36
CA TYR A 88 18.34 -19.19 -6.79
C TYR A 88 17.40 -20.28 -6.24
N LYS A 89 16.73 -19.96 -5.14
CA LYS A 89 15.40 -20.50 -4.81
C LYS A 89 14.45 -19.32 -4.61
N GLY A 90 13.88 -18.83 -5.70
CA GLY A 90 12.78 -17.86 -5.67
C GLY A 90 11.44 -18.57 -5.83
N THR A 91 10.79 -18.96 -4.73
CA THR A 91 9.36 -19.31 -4.75
C THR A 91 8.53 -18.03 -4.77
N ARG A 92 8.04 -17.63 -5.93
CA ARG A 92 6.93 -16.65 -6.04
C ARG A 92 6.22 -16.68 -7.41
N CYS A 93 5.75 -17.86 -7.81
CA CYS A 93 4.59 -17.94 -8.69
C CYS A 93 3.35 -18.11 -7.82
N GLN A 94 2.72 -17.00 -7.40
CA GLN A 94 1.35 -17.08 -6.87
C GLN A 94 0.40 -17.02 -8.06
N THR A 95 -0.17 -18.18 -8.38
CA THR A 95 -1.32 -18.26 -9.28
C THR A 95 -2.49 -17.47 -8.69
N PRO A 96 -3.39 -16.90 -9.52
CA PRO A 96 -4.62 -16.24 -9.05
C PRO A 96 -5.41 -17.15 -8.10
N PRO A 97 -6.32 -16.61 -7.26
CA PRO A 97 -7.17 -17.44 -6.42
C PRO A 97 -7.98 -18.40 -7.31
N VAL A 98 -7.55 -19.66 -7.36
CA VAL A 98 -8.27 -20.73 -8.03
C VAL A 98 -9.21 -21.33 -7.00
N LEU A 99 -10.48 -21.44 -7.37
CA LEU A 99 -11.47 -22.18 -6.60
C LEU A 99 -10.99 -23.63 -6.44
N LYS A 100 -10.65 -24.05 -5.21
CA LYS A 100 -10.22 -25.43 -4.96
C LYS A 100 -11.45 -26.30 -4.83
N VAL A 101 -11.81 -26.98 -5.92
CA VAL A 101 -12.94 -27.91 -5.96
C VAL A 101 -12.41 -29.33 -5.83
N PHE A 102 -12.90 -30.06 -4.83
CA PHE A 102 -12.65 -31.48 -4.63
C PHE A 102 -13.97 -32.23 -4.75
N ILE A 103 -14.03 -33.18 -5.68
CA ILE A 103 -15.21 -34.03 -5.89
C ILE A 103 -14.79 -35.48 -5.65
N ARG A 104 -15.53 -36.17 -4.78
CA ARG A 104 -15.42 -37.60 -4.55
C ARG A 104 -16.80 -38.21 -4.70
N SER A 105 -16.89 -39.27 -5.47
CA SER A 105 -18.10 -40.07 -5.62
C SER A 105 -17.74 -41.49 -5.23
N GLU A 106 -18.58 -42.14 -4.42
CA GLU A 106 -18.40 -43.52 -4.00
C GLU A 106 -19.70 -44.29 -4.22
N GLY A 107 -19.60 -45.45 -4.86
CA GLY A 107 -20.68 -46.41 -5.01
C GLY A 107 -20.85 -47.29 -3.78
N CYS A 108 -21.96 -48.03 -3.72
CA CYS A 108 -22.17 -49.03 -2.66
C CYS A 108 -21.24 -50.24 -2.82
N ASP A 109 -20.83 -50.54 -4.05
CA ASP A 109 -19.99 -51.69 -4.40
C ASP A 109 -18.49 -51.34 -4.45
N ASP A 110 -18.11 -50.12 -4.06
CA ASP A 110 -16.72 -49.69 -4.09
C ASP A 110 -15.89 -50.40 -3.00
N PRO A 111 -14.62 -50.76 -3.28
CA PRO A 111 -13.77 -51.43 -2.31
C PRO A 111 -13.57 -50.63 -1.02
N GLY A 112 -13.78 -51.28 0.13
CA GLY A 112 -13.61 -50.66 1.45
C GLY A 112 -14.89 -50.08 2.07
N ILE A 113 -16.03 -50.18 1.39
CA ILE A 113 -17.34 -49.84 1.95
C ILE A 113 -17.86 -50.99 2.83
N THR A 114 -18.48 -50.65 3.97
CA THR A 114 -18.99 -51.65 4.91
C THR A 114 -20.17 -52.41 4.29
N PRO A 115 -20.24 -53.74 4.38
CA PRO A 115 -21.36 -54.51 3.85
C PRO A 115 -22.71 -54.00 4.39
N GLY A 116 -23.65 -53.69 3.50
CA GLY A 116 -24.97 -53.13 3.84
C GLY A 116 -25.01 -51.59 3.95
N SER A 117 -23.91 -50.90 3.64
CA SER A 117 -23.84 -49.43 3.55
C SER A 117 -23.49 -48.97 2.12
N CYS A 118 -23.54 -47.66 1.89
CA CYS A 118 -23.10 -47.06 0.64
C CYS A 118 -22.07 -45.96 0.95
N GLY A 119 -21.13 -45.76 0.02
CA GLY A 119 -20.19 -44.64 0.09
C GLY A 119 -20.89 -43.29 -0.04
N ASN A 120 -20.21 -42.23 0.40
CA ASN A 120 -20.76 -40.87 0.40
C ASN A 120 -20.19 -40.04 -0.77
N ALA A 121 -21.05 -39.24 -1.40
CA ALA A 121 -20.62 -38.23 -2.34
C ALA A 121 -20.20 -36.94 -1.60
N TYR A 122 -19.05 -36.39 -2.01
CA TYR A 122 -18.47 -35.16 -1.48
C TYR A 122 -18.17 -34.18 -2.62
N ILE A 123 -18.61 -32.93 -2.50
CA ILE A 123 -18.31 -31.80 -3.35
C ILE A 123 -17.86 -30.68 -2.42
N LYS A 124 -16.55 -30.56 -2.24
CA LYS A 124 -15.91 -29.59 -1.36
C LYS A 124 -15.37 -28.42 -2.15
N VAL A 125 -15.63 -27.21 -1.68
CA VAL A 125 -15.15 -25.96 -2.27
C VAL A 125 -14.36 -25.20 -1.21
N ASN A 126 -13.07 -24.98 -1.46
CA ASN A 126 -12.13 -24.41 -0.49
C ASN A 126 -12.13 -25.15 0.86
N GLY A 127 -12.29 -26.48 0.81
CA GLY A 127 -12.31 -27.34 1.99
C GLY A 127 -13.66 -27.47 2.70
N LYS A 128 -14.66 -26.62 2.39
CA LYS A 128 -16.02 -26.74 2.92
C LYS A 128 -16.87 -27.65 2.03
N ASP A 129 -17.58 -28.59 2.64
CA ASP A 129 -18.48 -29.51 1.97
C ASP A 129 -19.83 -28.85 1.67
N TYR A 130 -20.29 -28.99 0.43
CA TYR A 130 -21.59 -28.46 -0.05
C TYR A 130 -22.51 -29.57 -0.56
N SER A 131 -22.14 -30.83 -0.36
CA SER A 131 -22.91 -31.96 -0.86
C SER A 131 -24.26 -32.07 -0.18
N PRO A 132 -25.34 -32.32 -0.92
CA PRO A 132 -26.63 -32.70 -0.33
C PRO A 132 -26.60 -34.04 0.42
N HIS A 133 -25.61 -34.90 0.14
CA HIS A 133 -25.49 -36.26 0.69
C HIS A 133 -26.74 -37.13 0.47
N ILE A 134 -27.39 -36.97 -0.69
CA ILE A 134 -28.54 -37.77 -1.09
C ILE A 134 -28.11 -38.91 -2.03
N ARG A 135 -28.92 -39.97 -2.12
CA ARG A 135 -28.75 -41.01 -3.15
C ARG A 135 -28.96 -40.40 -4.54
N GLY A 136 -28.08 -40.72 -5.48
CA GLY A 136 -28.13 -40.23 -6.86
C GLY A 136 -27.19 -39.06 -7.16
N HIS A 137 -27.49 -38.30 -8.22
CA HIS A 137 -26.66 -37.18 -8.66
C HIS A 137 -26.71 -36.03 -7.64
N ASN A 138 -25.55 -35.71 -7.06
CA ASN A 138 -25.38 -34.56 -6.18
C ASN A 138 -24.87 -33.39 -7.04
N VAL A 139 -25.63 -32.29 -7.10
CA VAL A 139 -25.29 -31.09 -7.89
C VAL A 139 -25.07 -29.91 -6.94
N VAL A 140 -23.91 -29.27 -7.06
CA VAL A 140 -23.58 -28.03 -6.34
C VAL A 140 -23.37 -26.94 -7.37
N VAL A 141 -24.17 -25.88 -7.29
CA VAL A 141 -23.98 -24.67 -8.09
C VAL A 141 -23.15 -23.69 -7.26
N ILE A 142 -21.96 -23.37 -7.77
CA ILE A 142 -21.08 -22.36 -7.18
C ILE A 142 -21.18 -21.07 -7.98
N SER A 143 -21.42 -19.95 -7.30
CA SER A 143 -21.25 -18.64 -7.90
C SER A 143 -19.76 -18.37 -8.04
N ALA A 144 -19.17 -18.78 -9.16
CA ALA A 144 -17.86 -18.33 -9.55
C ALA A 144 -18.03 -16.97 -10.22
N ILE A 145 -17.61 -15.89 -9.56
CA ILE A 145 -17.35 -14.64 -10.26
C ILE A 145 -16.20 -14.96 -11.22
N THR A 146 -16.51 -15.22 -12.49
CA THR A 146 -15.50 -15.18 -13.55
C THR A 146 -15.11 -13.72 -13.70
N ALA A 147 -14.22 -13.26 -12.82
CA ALA A 147 -13.52 -12.00 -12.98
C ALA A 147 -13.05 -11.93 -14.44
N PRO A 148 -13.43 -10.91 -15.23
CA PRO A 148 -12.85 -10.73 -16.55
C PRO A 148 -11.32 -10.68 -16.39
N VAL A 149 -10.63 -11.68 -16.94
CA VAL A 149 -9.18 -11.77 -16.90
C VAL A 149 -8.60 -11.41 -18.26
N VAL A 150 -7.46 -10.76 -18.24
CA VAL A 150 -6.64 -10.44 -19.41
C VAL A 150 -5.47 -11.41 -19.42
N LYS A 151 -5.44 -12.32 -20.40
CA LYS A 151 -4.30 -13.21 -20.63
C LYS A 151 -3.27 -12.47 -21.45
N VAL A 152 -2.06 -12.31 -20.93
CA VAL A 152 -0.94 -11.68 -21.64
C VAL A 152 0.15 -12.69 -21.91
N PHE A 153 0.72 -12.63 -23.12
CA PHE A 153 1.93 -13.34 -23.48
C PHE A 153 2.88 -12.33 -24.14
N ILE A 154 4.09 -12.23 -23.61
CA ILE A 154 5.15 -11.39 -24.13
C ILE A 154 6.34 -12.28 -24.49
N ARG A 155 6.88 -12.12 -25.69
CA ARG A 155 8.19 -12.63 -26.11
C ARG A 155 9.02 -11.46 -26.60
N SER A 156 10.19 -11.28 -26.00
CA SER A 156 11.22 -10.35 -26.48
C SER A 156 12.42 -11.16 -26.94
N GLU A 157 12.98 -10.81 -28.09
CA GLU A 157 13.99 -11.62 -28.76
C GLU A 157 14.98 -10.74 -29.53
N GLY A 158 16.27 -10.95 -29.29
CA GLY A 158 17.37 -10.28 -30.00
C GLY A 158 17.80 -11.08 -31.23
N CYS A 159 18.47 -10.46 -32.21
CA CYS A 159 18.90 -11.20 -33.43
C CYS A 159 19.90 -12.33 -33.15
N ASN A 160 20.60 -12.27 -32.02
CA ASN A 160 21.63 -13.26 -31.69
C ASN A 160 21.06 -14.49 -30.96
N ASP A 161 19.76 -14.50 -30.65
CA ASP A 161 19.14 -15.57 -29.89
C ASP A 161 19.06 -16.88 -30.71
N PRO A 162 19.18 -18.05 -30.05
CA PRO A 162 19.18 -19.33 -30.74
C PRO A 162 17.82 -19.67 -31.35
N GLY A 163 17.82 -20.44 -32.45
CA GLY A 163 16.60 -20.94 -33.09
C GLY A 163 15.92 -19.97 -34.06
N ILE A 164 16.59 -18.87 -34.43
CA ILE A 164 16.12 -17.91 -35.43
C ILE A 164 16.47 -18.40 -36.85
N THR A 165 15.57 -18.16 -37.81
CA THR A 165 15.79 -18.49 -39.22
C THR A 165 17.05 -17.79 -39.75
N PRO A 166 17.94 -18.47 -40.50
CA PRO A 166 19.13 -17.85 -41.06
C PRO A 166 18.81 -16.56 -41.84
N ASN A 167 19.63 -15.52 -41.66
CA ASN A 167 19.46 -14.18 -42.27
C ASN A 167 18.21 -13.41 -41.83
N THR A 168 17.61 -13.80 -40.70
CA THR A 168 16.53 -13.04 -40.06
C THR A 168 16.92 -12.63 -38.64
N CYS A 169 16.06 -11.86 -37.99
CA CYS A 169 16.23 -11.44 -36.61
C CYS A 169 15.02 -11.88 -35.78
N GLY A 170 15.21 -11.95 -34.46
CA GLY A 170 14.16 -12.27 -33.51
C GLY A 170 12.98 -11.31 -33.63
N ILE A 171 11.77 -11.81 -33.38
CA ILE A 171 10.53 -11.04 -33.49
C ILE A 171 9.90 -10.90 -32.11
N ALA A 172 9.48 -9.67 -31.77
CA ALA A 172 8.78 -9.43 -30.51
C ALA A 172 7.29 -9.73 -30.64
N TYR A 173 6.73 -10.47 -29.69
CA TYR A 173 5.29 -10.72 -29.60
C TYR A 173 4.73 -10.19 -28.28
N ILE A 174 3.58 -9.54 -28.35
CA ILE A 174 2.79 -9.01 -27.25
C ILE A 174 1.34 -9.37 -27.55
N LYS A 175 0.93 -10.54 -27.08
CA LYS A 175 -0.41 -11.09 -27.29
C LYS A 175 -1.29 -10.80 -26.09
N VAL A 176 -2.49 -10.30 -26.36
CA VAL A 176 -3.55 -10.04 -25.37
C VAL A 176 -4.74 -10.91 -25.73
N ASN A 177 -5.13 -11.81 -24.83
CA ASN A 177 -6.15 -12.83 -25.05
C ASN A 177 -5.90 -13.66 -26.32
N GLY A 178 -4.63 -13.99 -26.59
CA GLY A 178 -4.20 -14.78 -27.76
C GLY A 178 -4.03 -13.98 -29.05
N LYS A 179 -4.57 -12.75 -29.14
CA LYS A 179 -4.39 -11.87 -30.31
C LYS A 179 -3.12 -11.04 -30.17
N ASP A 180 -2.32 -10.99 -31.22
CA ASP A 180 -1.09 -10.20 -31.26
C ASP A 180 -1.37 -8.71 -31.53
N TYR A 181 -0.70 -7.85 -30.76
CA TYR A 181 -0.80 -6.38 -30.84
C TYR A 181 0.57 -5.71 -31.02
N SER A 182 1.61 -6.48 -31.29
CA SER A 182 2.97 -5.97 -31.43
C SER A 182 3.09 -5.11 -32.69
N PRO A 183 3.78 -3.96 -32.62
CA PRO A 183 4.16 -3.19 -33.80
C PRO A 183 5.15 -3.89 -34.73
N HIS A 184 5.86 -4.93 -34.25
CA HIS A 184 6.83 -5.73 -35.02
C HIS A 184 8.00 -4.92 -35.60
N ILE A 185 8.50 -3.94 -34.83
CA ILE A 185 9.65 -3.13 -35.25
C ILE A 185 10.86 -3.36 -34.34
N ARG A 186 12.07 -3.12 -34.86
CA ARG A 186 13.30 -3.07 -34.07
C ARG A 186 13.17 -2.07 -32.91
N GLY A 187 13.73 -2.42 -31.75
CA GLY A 187 13.68 -1.62 -30.53
C GLY A 187 12.51 -1.99 -29.62
N PHE A 188 12.02 -1.01 -28.86
CA PHE A 188 10.99 -1.20 -27.85
C PHE A 188 9.59 -1.19 -28.48
N ASN A 189 8.84 -2.26 -28.26
CA ASN A 189 7.45 -2.43 -28.64
C ASN A 189 6.59 -2.30 -27.37
N VAL A 190 5.63 -1.38 -27.34
CA VAL A 190 4.80 -1.08 -26.17
C VAL A 190 3.33 -1.24 -26.49
N VAL A 191 2.59 -2.01 -25.69
CA VAL A 191 1.12 -2.17 -25.79
C VAL A 191 0.46 -1.73 -24.48
N ILE A 192 -0.56 -0.88 -24.57
CA ILE A 192 -1.28 -0.33 -23.42
C ILE A 192 -2.66 -0.92 -23.34
N ILE A 193 -3.03 -1.43 -22.17
CA ILE A 193 -4.36 -2.00 -21.90
C ILE A 193 -5.04 -1.17 -20.82
N SER A 194 -6.34 -0.92 -20.99
CA SER A 194 -7.20 -0.41 -19.92
C SER A 194 -7.26 -1.45 -18.83
N ALA A 195 -6.79 -1.13 -17.63
CA ALA A 195 -6.83 -2.09 -16.54
C ALA A 195 -8.27 -2.34 -16.06
N ILE A 196 -9.19 -1.40 -16.32
CA ILE A 196 -10.62 -1.50 -15.99
C ILE A 196 -11.33 -2.46 -16.94
N THR A 197 -11.24 -2.22 -18.24
CA THR A 197 -12.03 -2.98 -19.24
C THR A 197 -11.29 -4.16 -19.82
N GLY A 198 -9.97 -4.26 -19.61
CA GLY A 198 -9.11 -5.26 -20.25
C GLY A 198 -8.91 -5.04 -21.76
N THR A 199 -9.37 -3.92 -22.30
CA THR A 199 -9.27 -3.61 -23.73
C THR A 199 -7.92 -2.98 -24.08
N VAL A 200 -7.34 -3.39 -25.21
CA VAL A 200 -6.14 -2.76 -25.76
C VAL A 200 -6.50 -1.35 -26.24
N LEU A 201 -5.77 -0.35 -25.73
CA LEU A 201 -6.00 1.05 -26.03
C LEU A 201 -5.11 1.54 -27.18
N ARG A 202 -3.85 1.11 -27.21
CA ARG A 202 -2.86 1.52 -28.22
C ARG A 202 -1.63 0.65 -28.18
N ALA A 203 -0.96 0.54 -29.32
CA ALA A 203 0.36 -0.06 -29.47
C ALA A 203 1.29 0.93 -30.17
N LYS A 204 2.57 0.99 -29.77
CA LYS A 204 3.57 1.86 -30.39
C LYS A 204 4.96 1.26 -30.30
N GLY A 205 5.72 1.37 -31.39
CA GLY A 205 7.11 0.94 -31.47
C GLY A 205 8.08 2.11 -31.39
N PHE A 206 9.28 1.83 -30.90
CA PHE A 206 10.35 2.79 -30.66
C PHE A 206 11.70 2.17 -31.05
N ASP A 207 12.22 2.48 -32.25
CA ASP A 207 13.57 2.09 -32.68
C ASP A 207 14.66 2.88 -31.93
N THR A 208 14.90 2.48 -30.68
CA THR A 208 15.94 3.00 -29.79
C THR A 208 17.34 2.54 -30.18
N HIS A 209 17.49 1.72 -31.23
CA HIS A 209 18.77 1.42 -31.86
C HIS A 209 19.09 2.38 -33.00
N GLY A 210 18.15 2.57 -33.92
CA GLY A 210 18.37 3.31 -35.16
C GLY A 210 18.29 4.83 -35.03
N ASN A 211 17.65 5.36 -33.99
CA ASN A 211 17.37 6.80 -33.88
C ASN A 211 17.62 7.34 -32.46
N SER A 212 18.49 8.35 -32.38
CA SER A 212 18.97 8.94 -31.11
C SER A 212 17.89 9.67 -30.31
N SER A 213 16.85 10.18 -30.96
CA SER A 213 15.73 10.87 -30.29
C SER A 213 14.71 9.89 -29.70
N THR A 214 14.75 8.62 -30.11
CA THR A 214 13.72 7.64 -29.76
C THR A 214 13.70 7.26 -28.29
N GLY A 215 14.84 7.31 -27.60
CA GLY A 215 14.90 7.15 -26.14
C GLY A 215 14.07 8.18 -25.40
N CYS A 216 14.20 9.46 -25.77
CA CYS A 216 13.39 10.55 -25.21
C CYS A 216 11.90 10.39 -25.57
N ASN A 217 11.61 9.98 -26.81
CA ASN A 217 10.23 9.75 -27.24
C ASN A 217 9.57 8.60 -26.45
N LEU A 218 10.31 7.54 -26.15
CA LEU A 218 9.84 6.43 -25.31
C LEU A 218 9.62 6.91 -23.87
N ARG A 219 10.55 7.68 -23.29
CA ARG A 219 10.40 8.29 -21.97
C ARG A 219 9.10 9.10 -21.87
N ASP A 220 8.90 10.02 -22.81
CA ASP A 220 7.75 10.93 -22.79
C ASP A 220 6.44 10.17 -23.01
N TYR A 221 6.47 9.16 -23.89
CA TYR A 221 5.34 8.27 -24.08
C TYR A 221 4.98 7.53 -22.80
N LEU A 222 5.95 6.90 -22.14
CA LEU A 222 5.74 6.15 -20.91
C LEU A 222 5.27 7.07 -19.77
N ASN A 223 5.88 8.24 -19.58
CA ASN A 223 5.49 9.21 -18.54
C ASN A 223 4.10 9.82 -18.79
N GLY A 224 3.67 9.94 -20.05
CA GLY A 224 2.33 10.37 -20.41
C GLY A 224 1.22 9.37 -20.08
N ILE A 225 1.55 8.12 -19.71
CA ILE A 225 0.55 7.11 -19.34
C ILE A 225 0.11 7.35 -17.89
N LYS A 226 -1.07 7.93 -17.73
CA LYS A 226 -1.73 8.20 -16.43
C LYS A 226 -2.86 7.21 -16.13
N GLY A 227 -3.18 7.04 -14.84
CA GLY A 227 -4.31 6.22 -14.36
C GLY A 227 -4.08 4.71 -14.44
N GLU A 228 -5.15 3.95 -14.24
CA GLU A 228 -5.14 2.48 -14.15
C GLU A 228 -4.96 1.83 -15.53
N LYS A 229 -3.70 1.72 -15.98
CA LYS A 229 -3.33 1.14 -17.28
C LYS A 229 -2.22 0.11 -17.12
N ILE A 230 -2.37 -1.03 -17.79
CA ILE A 230 -1.35 -2.07 -17.91
C ILE A 230 -0.43 -1.69 -19.07
N VAL A 231 0.88 -1.80 -18.86
CA VAL A 231 1.92 -1.43 -19.83
C VAL A 231 2.73 -2.66 -20.17
N LEU A 232 2.58 -3.19 -21.38
CA LEU A 232 3.34 -4.35 -21.86
C LEU A 232 4.50 -3.87 -22.72
N VAL A 233 5.70 -4.40 -22.52
CA VAL A 233 6.91 -4.00 -23.25
C VAL A 233 7.68 -5.23 -23.71
N ALA A 234 8.17 -5.20 -24.94
CA ALA A 234 9.08 -6.19 -25.51
C ALA A 234 10.15 -5.52 -26.39
N ILE A 235 11.39 -5.99 -26.34
CA ILE A 235 12.43 -5.60 -27.31
C ILE A 235 12.45 -6.58 -28.48
N GLN A 236 12.60 -6.04 -29.70
CA GLN A 236 12.89 -6.80 -30.92
C GLN A 236 14.26 -6.40 -31.47
N ASP A 237 15.08 -7.38 -31.85
CA ASP A 237 16.44 -7.20 -32.39
C ASP A 237 17.40 -6.50 -31.42
N GLU A 238 17.28 -5.18 -31.27
CA GLU A 238 18.21 -4.32 -30.54
C GLU A 238 17.48 -3.09 -30.02
N GLY A 239 17.64 -2.78 -28.73
CA GLY A 239 17.02 -1.62 -28.10
C GLY A 239 17.94 -0.78 -27.21
N SER A 240 19.21 -1.16 -27.05
CA SER A 240 20.09 -0.61 -26.01
C SER A 240 20.73 0.73 -26.36
N LYS A 241 20.98 1.01 -27.66
CA LYS A 241 21.87 2.12 -28.07
C LYS A 241 21.45 3.49 -27.51
N TYR A 242 20.16 3.80 -27.52
CA TYR A 242 19.63 5.09 -27.07
C TYR A 242 18.58 4.94 -25.95
N ILE A 243 18.61 3.87 -25.15
CA ILE A 243 17.58 3.61 -24.13
C ILE A 243 17.69 4.48 -22.87
N SER A 244 18.89 4.99 -22.57
CA SER A 244 19.19 5.67 -21.29
C SER A 244 18.12 6.66 -20.82
N PRO A 245 17.56 7.55 -21.68
CA PRO A 245 16.56 8.53 -21.24
C PRO A 245 15.24 7.93 -20.72
N ALA A 246 14.91 6.68 -21.08
CA ALA A 246 13.64 6.03 -20.74
C ALA A 246 13.72 5.10 -19.52
N ILE A 247 14.91 4.87 -18.95
CA ILE A 247 15.10 3.93 -17.83
C ILE A 247 14.20 4.30 -16.64
N ASP A 248 14.19 5.56 -16.21
CA ASP A 248 13.36 5.99 -15.08
C ASP A 248 11.86 5.90 -15.40
N ALA A 249 11.48 6.11 -16.66
CA ALA A 249 10.09 5.96 -17.09
C ALA A 249 9.65 4.48 -17.10
N LEU A 250 10.57 3.55 -17.40
CA LEU A 250 10.35 2.10 -17.26
C LEU A 250 10.21 1.71 -15.78
N LYS A 251 11.07 2.22 -14.89
CA LYS A 251 10.95 2.01 -13.44
C LYS A 251 9.64 2.55 -12.89
N ARG A 252 9.21 3.73 -13.35
CA ARG A 252 7.91 4.33 -13.01
C ARG A 252 6.74 3.39 -13.31
N VAL A 253 6.81 2.59 -14.38
CA VAL A 253 5.77 1.61 -14.72
C VAL A 253 6.01 0.22 -14.13
N GLY A 254 7.03 0.04 -13.28
CA GLY A 254 7.24 -1.19 -12.51
C GLY A 254 8.45 -2.03 -12.91
N ALA A 255 9.33 -1.56 -13.80
CA ALA A 255 10.61 -2.21 -14.00
C ALA A 255 11.46 -2.14 -12.72
N THR A 256 12.21 -3.20 -12.44
CA THR A 256 13.08 -3.29 -11.25
C THR A 256 14.39 -2.52 -11.46
N ASP A 257 15.21 -2.35 -10.41
CA ASP A 257 16.50 -1.65 -10.53
C ASP A 257 17.55 -2.44 -11.33
N ASP A 258 17.37 -3.75 -11.49
CA ASP A 258 18.25 -4.62 -12.28
C ASP A 258 17.95 -4.49 -13.78
N LEU A 259 18.34 -3.34 -14.35
CA LEU A 259 18.22 -3.00 -15.77
C LEU A 259 19.57 -2.97 -16.49
N LEU A 260 20.61 -3.55 -15.88
CA LEU A 260 21.97 -3.62 -16.43
C LEU A 260 21.99 -4.24 -17.85
N TYR A 261 21.01 -5.10 -18.17
CA TYR A 261 20.89 -5.79 -19.46
C TYR A 261 20.11 -5.00 -20.51
N LEU A 262 19.41 -3.92 -20.13
CA LEU A 262 18.77 -3.03 -21.12
C LEU A 262 19.80 -2.25 -21.94
N THR A 263 20.99 -2.04 -21.40
CA THR A 263 22.10 -1.36 -22.07
C THR A 263 23.03 -2.33 -22.81
N GLU A 264 22.76 -3.64 -22.76
CA GLU A 264 23.55 -4.63 -23.48
C GLU A 264 23.04 -4.79 -24.93
N TYR A 265 23.96 -4.73 -25.88
CA TYR A 265 23.66 -4.85 -27.30
C TYR A 265 22.96 -6.18 -27.59
N ARG A 266 21.74 -6.12 -28.17
CA ARG A 266 20.91 -7.29 -28.52
C ARG A 266 20.45 -8.16 -27.34
N GLY A 267 20.41 -7.60 -26.13
CA GLY A 267 19.69 -8.21 -25.02
C GLY A 267 18.17 -8.24 -25.27
N SER A 268 17.48 -9.19 -24.63
CA SER A 268 16.01 -9.24 -24.62
C SER A 268 15.45 -8.75 -23.28
N PHE A 269 14.28 -8.10 -23.35
CA PHE A 269 13.57 -7.54 -22.19
C PHE A 269 12.07 -7.60 -22.41
N ALA A 270 11.38 -8.28 -21.50
CA ALA A 270 9.92 -8.34 -21.41
C ALA A 270 9.47 -7.72 -20.09
N LEU A 271 8.41 -6.88 -20.13
CA LEU A 271 7.81 -6.29 -18.93
C LEU A 271 6.29 -6.29 -19.03
N VAL A 272 5.65 -6.75 -17.96
CA VAL A 272 4.24 -6.53 -17.64
C VAL A 272 4.18 -5.52 -16.50
N GLY A 273 3.99 -4.25 -16.84
CA GLY A 273 4.02 -3.11 -15.93
C GLY A 273 2.65 -2.48 -15.66
N PHE A 274 2.62 -1.50 -14.77
CA PHE A 274 1.43 -0.75 -14.38
C PHE A 274 1.70 0.74 -14.21
N ALA A 275 0.86 1.58 -14.81
CA ALA A 275 1.06 3.03 -14.82
C ALA A 275 0.57 3.75 -13.55
N GLY A 276 -0.39 3.17 -12.82
CA GLY A 276 -0.98 3.76 -11.61
C GLY A 276 0.00 3.88 -10.45
N VAL A 277 -0.33 4.70 -9.45
CA VAL A 277 0.52 4.96 -8.28
C VAL A 277 0.67 3.69 -7.43
N ASN A 278 -0.43 2.96 -7.22
CA ASN A 278 -0.46 1.72 -6.47
C ASN A 278 -0.07 0.54 -7.37
N LYS A 279 1.15 0.05 -7.20
CA LYS A 279 1.69 -1.06 -8.02
C LYS A 279 1.05 -2.40 -7.64
N PRO A 280 0.39 -3.11 -8.57
CA PRO A 280 -0.19 -4.42 -8.32
C PRO A 280 0.90 -5.51 -8.19
N PRO A 281 0.60 -6.61 -7.49
CA PRO A 281 1.59 -7.66 -7.22
C PRO A 281 1.95 -8.52 -8.44
N TRP A 282 1.16 -8.46 -9.52
CA TRP A 282 1.37 -9.25 -10.74
C TRP A 282 2.36 -8.63 -11.73
N ILE A 283 2.97 -7.48 -11.40
CA ILE A 283 4.04 -6.90 -12.23
C ILE A 283 5.16 -7.93 -12.37
N ALA A 284 5.60 -8.15 -13.61
CA ALA A 284 6.64 -9.12 -13.91
C ALA A 284 7.58 -8.55 -14.97
N GLN A 285 8.86 -8.92 -14.84
CA GLN A 285 9.92 -8.57 -15.77
C GLN A 285 10.76 -9.81 -16.01
N GLN A 286 11.23 -9.99 -17.25
CA GLN A 286 12.26 -10.96 -17.59
C GLN A 286 13.25 -10.33 -18.55
N THR A 287 14.52 -10.68 -18.38
CA THR A 287 15.64 -10.19 -19.20
C THR A 287 16.58 -11.33 -19.53
N ALA A 288 17.25 -11.23 -20.67
CA ALA A 288 18.35 -12.12 -21.01
C ALA A 288 19.40 -11.38 -21.83
N ARG A 289 20.66 -11.81 -21.67
CA ARG A 289 21.79 -11.29 -22.45
C ARG A 289 21.68 -11.70 -23.92
N ALA A 290 22.49 -11.07 -24.76
CA ALA A 290 22.57 -11.41 -26.17
C ALA A 290 22.87 -12.90 -26.36
N GLY A 291 22.07 -13.59 -27.20
CA GLY A 291 22.23 -15.01 -27.46
C GLY A 291 21.78 -15.93 -26.32
N ARG A 292 21.15 -15.37 -25.29
CA ARG A 292 20.58 -16.10 -24.15
C ARG A 292 19.06 -15.91 -24.03
N GLY A 293 18.46 -15.08 -24.90
CA GLY A 293 17.02 -14.95 -25.00
C GLY A 293 16.38 -16.15 -25.71
N PRO A 294 15.05 -16.14 -25.89
CA PRO A 294 14.14 -15.01 -25.64
C PRO A 294 13.83 -14.77 -24.16
N SER A 295 13.33 -13.57 -23.84
CA SER A 295 12.68 -13.28 -22.56
C SER A 295 11.16 -13.41 -22.72
N GLU A 296 10.53 -14.29 -21.93
CA GLU A 296 9.12 -14.64 -22.12
C GLU A 296 8.28 -14.52 -20.84
N ILE A 297 7.18 -13.78 -20.90
CA ILE A 297 6.24 -13.65 -19.79
C ILE A 297 4.87 -14.14 -20.23
N SER A 298 4.28 -15.07 -19.49
CA SER A 298 2.87 -15.45 -19.63
C SER A 298 2.14 -15.23 -18.30
N LEU A 299 1.12 -14.38 -18.30
CA LEU A 299 0.35 -14.04 -17.11
C LEU A 299 -1.15 -13.97 -17.39
N THR A 300 -1.94 -14.22 -16.34
CA THR A 300 -3.38 -13.95 -16.33
C THR A 300 -3.65 -12.85 -15.33
N ILE A 301 -4.05 -11.68 -15.82
CA ILE A 301 -4.23 -10.46 -15.01
C ILE A 301 -5.74 -10.26 -14.76
N PRO A 302 -6.20 -10.13 -13.51
CA PRO A 302 -7.59 -9.77 -13.25
C PRO A 302 -7.87 -8.31 -13.67
N SER A 303 -9.02 -8.05 -14.32
CA SER A 303 -9.53 -6.70 -14.57
C SER A 303 -9.75 -5.94 -13.26
N PHE A 304 -9.51 -4.64 -13.25
CA PHE A 304 -9.76 -3.75 -12.10
C PHE A 304 -11.25 -3.65 -11.74
N THR A 305 -12.17 -3.88 -12.67
CA THR A 305 -13.59 -4.05 -12.34
C THR A 305 -13.74 -5.26 -11.42
N ALA A 306 -13.12 -6.39 -11.77
CA ALA A 306 -13.11 -7.57 -10.94
C ALA A 306 -12.35 -7.41 -9.61
N ILE A 307 -11.30 -6.59 -9.55
CA ILE A 307 -10.57 -6.31 -8.31
C ILE A 307 -11.44 -5.46 -7.37
N LYS A 308 -12.01 -4.35 -7.86
CA LYS A 308 -12.91 -3.49 -7.07
C LYS A 308 -14.17 -4.24 -6.63
N ASP A 309 -14.73 -5.09 -7.50
CA ASP A 309 -15.87 -5.94 -7.18
C ASP A 309 -15.47 -7.12 -6.26
N LEU A 310 -14.24 -7.63 -6.31
CA LEU A 310 -13.74 -8.59 -5.31
C LEU A 310 -13.67 -7.95 -3.92
N TYR A 311 -13.22 -6.71 -3.82
CA TYR A 311 -13.07 -6.02 -2.54
C TYR A 311 -14.41 -5.75 -1.84
N TYR A 312 -15.48 -5.48 -2.60
CA TYR A 312 -16.83 -5.33 -2.04
C TYR A 312 -17.54 -6.68 -1.83
N ASN A 313 -17.33 -7.67 -2.71
CA ASN A 313 -18.02 -8.98 -2.65
C ASN A 313 -17.27 -10.07 -1.85
N GLN A 314 -16.02 -9.83 -1.44
CA GLN A 314 -15.23 -10.68 -0.53
C GLN A 314 -14.49 -9.80 0.51
N PRO A 315 -15.23 -9.05 1.34
CA PRO A 315 -14.63 -8.29 2.43
C PRO A 315 -13.94 -9.25 3.40
N GLY A 316 -12.84 -8.81 4.01
CA GLY A 316 -12.24 -9.57 5.10
C GLY A 316 -13.16 -9.56 6.32
N HIS A 317 -13.05 -10.53 7.21
CA HIS A 317 -13.78 -10.45 8.47
C HIS A 317 -13.28 -9.30 9.34
N SER A 318 -11.96 -9.04 9.33
CA SER A 318 -11.31 -7.97 10.09
C SER A 318 -10.01 -7.53 9.40
N CYS A 319 -9.41 -6.43 9.84
CA CYS A 319 -8.05 -6.05 9.40
C CYS A 319 -7.02 -7.15 9.67
N LYS A 320 -7.17 -7.89 10.78
CA LYS A 320 -6.31 -9.03 11.12
C LYS A 320 -6.49 -10.20 10.15
N ASP A 321 -7.72 -10.56 9.80
CA ASP A 321 -8.01 -11.59 8.81
C ASP A 321 -7.38 -11.26 7.44
N ILE A 322 -7.53 -10.00 7.01
CA ILE A 322 -6.91 -9.49 5.79
C ILE A 322 -5.38 -9.57 5.87
N ARG A 323 -4.79 -9.18 7.00
CA ARG A 323 -3.34 -9.26 7.22
C ARG A 323 -2.82 -10.69 7.16
N ASP A 324 -3.51 -11.60 7.83
CA ASP A 324 -3.12 -13.01 7.97
C ASP A 324 -3.28 -13.76 6.63
N SER A 325 -4.13 -13.29 5.72
CA SER A 325 -4.22 -13.81 4.34
C SER A 325 -2.91 -13.70 3.54
N GLY A 326 -2.02 -12.77 3.93
CA GLY A 326 -0.72 -12.57 3.31
C GLY A 326 -0.73 -11.79 1.98
N PHE A 327 -1.89 -11.47 1.42
CA PHE A 327 -2.02 -10.73 0.15
C PHE A 327 -1.85 -9.22 0.33
N PHE A 328 -2.30 -8.67 1.46
CA PHE A 328 -2.34 -7.24 1.71
C PHE A 328 -1.48 -6.89 2.92
N LYS A 329 -0.38 -6.20 2.67
CA LYS A 329 0.65 -5.93 3.69
C LYS A 329 0.93 -4.45 3.96
N LYS A 330 0.24 -3.56 3.28
CA LYS A 330 0.44 -2.11 3.39
C LYS A 330 -0.68 -1.46 4.18
N ASP A 331 -0.40 -0.38 4.87
CA ASP A 331 -1.44 0.39 5.57
C ASP A 331 -2.38 1.04 4.53
N GLY A 332 -3.63 1.22 4.89
CA GLY A 332 -4.60 1.86 4.01
C GLY A 332 -6.04 1.46 4.29
N GLU A 333 -6.92 1.83 3.37
CA GLU A 333 -8.34 1.51 3.45
C GLU A 333 -8.64 0.12 2.86
N TYR A 334 -9.46 -0.65 3.58
CA TYR A 334 -9.88 -2.00 3.24
C TYR A 334 -11.37 -2.19 3.53
N TRP A 335 -12.01 -3.14 2.87
CA TRP A 335 -13.39 -3.52 3.16
C TRP A 335 -13.42 -4.69 4.14
N ILE A 336 -14.16 -4.54 5.23
CA ILE A 336 -14.42 -5.60 6.20
C ILE A 336 -15.93 -5.84 6.37
N ASP A 337 -16.35 -7.07 6.67
CA ASP A 337 -17.73 -7.39 7.04
C ASP A 337 -17.75 -8.10 8.40
N PRO A 338 -17.74 -7.33 9.50
CA PRO A 338 -17.76 -7.87 10.85
C PRO A 338 -18.95 -8.78 11.15
N GLU A 339 -20.12 -8.41 10.63
CA GLU A 339 -21.38 -9.13 10.89
C GLU A 339 -21.55 -10.35 9.98
N LYS A 340 -20.74 -10.46 8.91
CA LYS A 340 -20.87 -11.48 7.86
C LYS A 340 -22.26 -11.50 7.22
N ASN A 341 -22.89 -10.34 7.11
CA ASN A 341 -24.25 -10.20 6.59
C ASN A 341 -24.31 -9.57 5.19
N GLY A 342 -23.16 -9.38 4.53
CA GLY A 342 -23.07 -8.79 3.21
C GLY A 342 -23.20 -7.26 3.20
N LYS A 343 -23.04 -6.60 4.36
CA LYS A 343 -23.01 -5.13 4.48
C LYS A 343 -21.62 -4.65 4.92
N PRO A 344 -20.63 -4.69 4.01
CA PRO A 344 -19.25 -4.36 4.36
C PRO A 344 -19.06 -2.87 4.68
N LEU A 345 -18.09 -2.61 5.55
CA LEU A 345 -17.60 -1.29 5.94
C LEU A 345 -16.22 -1.06 5.33
N LYS A 346 -15.99 0.12 4.76
CA LYS A 346 -14.65 0.54 4.33
C LYS A 346 -13.94 1.19 5.50
N VAL A 347 -12.83 0.61 5.95
CA VAL A 347 -12.14 0.98 7.19
C VAL A 347 -10.64 1.16 6.95
N TYR A 348 -9.95 1.85 7.85
CA TYR A 348 -8.49 1.93 7.80
C TYR A 348 -7.84 0.81 8.62
N CYS A 349 -6.95 0.08 7.97
CA CYS A 349 -6.12 -0.93 8.60
C CYS A 349 -4.64 -0.50 8.60
N ASP A 350 -4.04 -0.53 9.78
CA ASP A 350 -2.59 -0.50 9.95
C ASP A 350 -2.06 -1.95 9.88
N MET A 351 -1.43 -2.24 8.75
CA MET A 351 -0.91 -3.55 8.38
C MET A 351 0.59 -3.68 8.68
N THR A 352 1.27 -2.64 9.16
CA THR A 352 2.73 -2.66 9.30
C THR A 352 3.18 -2.63 10.76
N ALA A 353 2.51 -1.87 11.63
CA ALA A 353 2.95 -1.69 13.00
C ALA A 353 2.68 -2.93 13.87
N ASP A 354 3.68 -3.33 14.66
CA ASP A 354 3.60 -4.47 15.60
C ASP A 354 3.05 -5.76 14.95
N GLY A 355 3.45 -6.06 13.71
CA GLY A 355 2.95 -7.23 12.97
C GLY A 355 1.69 -6.96 12.13
N GLY A 356 1.02 -5.83 12.32
CA GLY A 356 -0.11 -5.37 11.52
C GLY A 356 -1.45 -5.98 11.91
N GLY A 357 -2.47 -5.70 11.10
CA GLY A 357 -3.84 -6.18 11.29
C GLY A 357 -4.67 -5.32 12.23
N TRP A 358 -4.20 -4.11 12.56
CA TRP A 358 -4.88 -3.18 13.46
C TRP A 358 -5.98 -2.42 12.72
N LEU A 359 -7.20 -2.47 13.26
CA LEU A 359 -8.34 -1.68 12.80
C LEU A 359 -8.40 -0.36 13.56
N LEU A 360 -8.39 0.78 12.85
CA LEU A 360 -8.60 2.10 13.45
C LEU A 360 -10.08 2.28 13.83
N VAL A 361 -10.35 2.51 15.12
CA VAL A 361 -11.72 2.64 15.64
C VAL A 361 -12.04 4.01 16.22
N SER A 362 -11.02 4.85 16.45
CA SER A 362 -11.20 6.26 16.81
C SER A 362 -10.01 7.07 16.33
N ASN A 363 -10.27 8.26 15.79
CA ASN A 363 -9.27 9.10 15.15
C ASN A 363 -9.58 10.58 15.36
N VAL A 364 -8.76 11.21 16.20
CA VAL A 364 -8.76 12.66 16.38
C VAL A 364 -7.40 13.19 16.00
N VAL A 365 -7.35 14.10 15.03
CA VAL A 365 -6.14 14.80 14.58
C VAL A 365 -6.47 16.28 14.56
N VAL A 366 -5.65 17.06 15.26
CA VAL A 366 -5.78 18.51 15.33
C VAL A 366 -5.24 19.09 14.04
N ASP A 367 -6.11 19.64 13.21
CA ASP A 367 -5.69 20.44 12.06
C ASP A 367 -5.49 21.91 12.48
N ASP A 368 -6.47 22.48 13.18
CA ASP A 368 -6.41 23.82 13.78
C ASP A 368 -6.37 23.75 15.32
N PRO A 369 -5.30 24.25 15.98
CA PRO A 369 -5.21 24.34 17.43
C PRO A 369 -6.32 25.13 18.14
N SER A 370 -7.12 25.92 17.43
CA SER A 370 -8.26 26.64 17.96
C SER A 370 -9.54 25.79 18.01
N SER A 371 -9.66 24.77 17.15
CA SER A 371 -10.81 23.87 17.11
C SER A 371 -10.76 22.84 18.24
N ARG A 372 -11.92 22.57 18.84
CA ARG A 372 -12.13 21.51 19.84
C ARG A 372 -13.24 20.56 19.40
N ASP A 373 -13.38 20.38 18.09
CA ASP A 373 -14.40 19.51 17.52
C ASP A 373 -14.09 18.05 17.85
N LEU A 374 -15.06 17.42 18.53
CA LEU A 374 -15.00 16.01 18.91
C LEU A 374 -16.40 15.42 18.82
N TRP A 375 -16.57 14.50 17.88
CA TRP A 375 -17.82 13.78 17.65
C TRP A 375 -17.74 12.42 18.34
N ILE A 376 -18.64 12.22 19.30
CA ILE A 376 -18.73 10.97 20.05
C ILE A 376 -19.82 10.11 19.43
N GLU A 377 -19.42 9.00 18.82
CA GLU A 377 -20.31 8.11 18.09
C GLU A 377 -20.65 6.85 18.90
N SER A 378 -21.95 6.55 18.95
CA SER A 378 -22.49 5.42 19.72
C SER A 378 -22.57 4.11 18.92
N SER A 379 -22.46 4.19 17.60
CA SER A 379 -22.48 3.06 16.69
C SER A 379 -21.07 2.71 16.23
N TYR A 380 -20.73 1.42 16.22
CA TYR A 380 -19.44 1.00 15.67
C TYR A 380 -19.36 1.18 14.16
N ARG A 381 -20.49 1.30 13.45
CA ARG A 381 -20.49 1.44 11.98
C ARG A 381 -19.81 2.73 11.52
N GLU A 382 -19.75 3.73 12.39
CA GLU A 382 -19.06 5.01 12.16
C GLU A 382 -17.53 4.86 12.02
N ILE A 383 -16.96 3.69 12.32
CA ILE A 383 -15.54 3.42 12.02
C ILE A 383 -15.23 3.52 10.53
N SER A 384 -16.23 3.42 9.63
CA SER A 384 -16.00 3.65 8.20
C SER A 384 -15.61 5.10 7.88
N ASN A 385 -15.94 6.02 8.78
CA ASN A 385 -15.64 7.44 8.65
C ASN A 385 -14.36 7.83 9.41
N CYS A 386 -13.78 6.96 10.25
CA CYS A 386 -12.62 7.30 11.10
C CYS A 386 -11.39 7.80 10.32
N HIS A 387 -11.15 7.32 9.11
CA HIS A 387 -9.96 7.73 8.36
C HIS A 387 -10.10 9.11 7.74
N SER A 388 -11.27 9.38 7.16
CA SER A 388 -11.60 10.65 6.49
C SER A 388 -12.00 11.73 7.49
N ASN A 389 -12.69 11.37 8.56
CA ASN A 389 -13.08 12.24 9.65
C ASN A 389 -12.02 12.23 10.75
N LYS A 390 -11.32 13.35 10.90
CA LYS A 390 -10.24 13.56 11.88
C LYS A 390 -10.75 14.00 13.25
N THR A 391 -12.04 13.96 13.54
CA THR A 391 -12.60 14.41 14.82
C THR A 391 -13.57 13.38 15.43
N LEU A 392 -13.47 12.11 15.02
CA LEU A 392 -14.40 11.05 15.39
C LEU A 392 -13.83 10.12 16.46
N PHE A 393 -14.63 9.88 17.50
CA PHE A 393 -14.31 8.96 18.59
C PHE A 393 -15.51 8.09 18.92
N ILE A 394 -15.34 6.78 19.11
CA ILE A 394 -16.46 5.88 19.41
C ILE A 394 -16.57 5.61 20.92
N THR A 395 -17.80 5.37 21.38
CA THR A 395 -18.10 5.07 22.79
C THR A 395 -17.74 3.63 23.18
N GLU A 396 -17.69 3.36 24.49
CA GLU A 396 -17.57 1.99 25.00
C GLU A 396 -18.77 1.09 24.63
N ASN A 397 -19.95 1.66 24.33
CA ASN A 397 -21.09 0.91 23.79
C ASN A 397 -20.84 0.44 22.36
N ALA A 398 -20.31 1.33 21.51
CA ALA A 398 -19.89 0.97 20.15
C ALA A 398 -18.80 -0.11 20.18
N MET A 399 -17.83 0.01 21.09
CA MET A 399 -16.81 -1.03 21.29
C MET A 399 -17.40 -2.36 21.76
N LYS A 400 -18.41 -2.32 22.64
CA LYS A 400 -19.14 -3.51 23.09
C LYS A 400 -19.82 -4.20 21.92
N GLU A 401 -20.56 -3.45 21.11
CA GLU A 401 -21.24 -3.96 19.91
C GLU A 401 -20.23 -4.53 18.92
N LEU A 402 -19.17 -3.78 18.60
CA LEU A 402 -18.10 -4.23 17.71
C LEU A 402 -17.48 -5.55 18.18
N ARG A 403 -17.25 -5.69 19.49
CA ARG A 403 -16.65 -6.92 20.06
C ARG A 403 -17.54 -8.16 19.89
N THR A 404 -18.86 -7.98 19.76
CA THR A 404 -19.77 -9.11 19.45
C THR A 404 -19.60 -9.64 18.03
N HIS A 405 -19.09 -8.81 17.12
CA HIS A 405 -18.86 -9.15 15.72
C HIS A 405 -17.39 -9.48 15.45
N LEU A 406 -16.46 -8.71 16.03
CA LEU A 406 -15.02 -8.92 15.97
C LEU A 406 -14.49 -9.28 17.35
N SER A 407 -14.10 -10.53 17.56
CA SER A 407 -13.45 -10.98 18.80
C SER A 407 -11.98 -10.51 18.88
N PHE A 408 -11.75 -9.20 18.78
CA PHE A 408 -10.43 -8.60 18.96
C PHE A 408 -9.90 -8.93 20.36
N THR A 409 -8.60 -9.11 20.52
CA THR A 409 -7.97 -9.50 21.80
C THR A 409 -6.96 -8.47 22.28
N GLN A 410 -6.69 -7.43 21.47
CA GLN A 410 -5.80 -6.36 21.84
C GLN A 410 -6.37 -4.98 21.50
N LEU A 411 -5.97 -3.99 22.32
CA LEU A 411 -6.16 -2.57 22.07
C LEU A 411 -4.81 -1.89 21.88
N ARG A 412 -4.81 -0.83 21.08
CA ARG A 412 -3.68 0.09 20.96
C ARG A 412 -4.14 1.51 21.19
N PHE A 413 -3.58 2.15 22.21
CA PHE A 413 -3.79 3.56 22.49
C PHE A 413 -2.59 4.34 21.98
N HIS A 414 -2.84 5.35 21.16
CA HIS A 414 -1.79 6.16 20.57
C HIS A 414 -2.21 7.62 20.52
N CYS A 415 -1.67 8.43 21.44
CA CYS A 415 -1.74 9.87 21.33
C CYS A 415 -0.34 10.48 21.23
N SER A 416 -0.24 11.62 20.57
CA SER A 416 1.02 12.35 20.44
C SER A 416 0.77 13.84 20.37
N LYS A 417 1.53 14.61 21.14
CA LYS A 417 1.68 16.05 20.94
C LYS A 417 2.99 16.33 20.23
N GLN A 418 2.95 17.05 19.11
CA GLN A 418 4.12 17.35 18.28
C GLN A 418 5.22 18.08 19.07
N LYS A 419 4.82 18.94 20.01
CA LYS A 419 5.72 19.70 20.89
C LYS A 419 5.99 19.00 22.23
N GLY A 420 5.46 17.80 22.43
CA GLY A 420 5.42 17.13 23.72
C GLY A 420 5.80 15.67 23.63
N ARG A 421 4.98 14.83 24.27
CA ARG A 421 5.19 13.39 24.35
C ARG A 421 4.20 12.60 23.53
N THR A 422 4.57 11.34 23.33
CA THR A 422 3.82 10.30 22.65
C THR A 422 3.54 9.20 23.67
N PHE A 423 2.27 8.99 23.97
CA PHE A 423 1.78 7.81 24.67
C PHE A 423 1.30 6.80 23.64
N HIS A 424 2.06 5.71 23.46
CA HIS A 424 1.79 4.68 22.47
C HIS A 424 2.01 3.29 23.09
N VAL A 425 0.91 2.63 23.41
CA VAL A 425 0.94 1.31 24.07
C VAL A 425 -0.03 0.34 23.41
N THR A 426 0.32 -0.95 23.43
CA THR A 426 -0.58 -2.05 23.07
C THR A 426 -0.88 -2.88 24.31
N THR A 427 -2.09 -3.40 24.44
CA THR A 427 -2.39 -4.33 25.56
C THR A 427 -1.58 -5.61 25.41
N ALA A 428 -1.14 -6.18 26.53
CA ALA A 428 -0.38 -7.42 26.54
C ALA A 428 -1.24 -8.58 26.01
N ALA A 429 -0.63 -9.49 25.25
CA ALA A 429 -1.31 -10.69 24.73
C ALA A 429 -1.41 -11.79 25.81
N ASN A 430 -2.02 -11.46 26.95
CA ASN A 430 -2.20 -12.33 28.11
C ASN A 430 -3.51 -11.97 28.85
N SER A 431 -3.82 -12.68 29.94
CA SER A 431 -5.04 -12.46 30.72
C SER A 431 -5.16 -11.05 31.31
N THR A 432 -4.05 -10.42 31.70
CA THR A 432 -4.08 -9.05 32.22
C THR A 432 -4.41 -8.03 31.14
N GLY A 433 -3.90 -8.20 29.92
CA GLY A 433 -4.27 -7.36 28.78
C GLY A 433 -5.70 -7.62 28.31
N GLU A 434 -6.18 -8.86 28.34
CA GLU A 434 -7.60 -9.18 28.07
C GLU A 434 -8.52 -8.45 29.06
N GLY A 435 -8.15 -8.34 30.35
CA GLY A 435 -8.89 -7.53 31.31
C GLY A 435 -9.04 -6.05 30.90
N VAL A 436 -8.02 -5.47 30.24
CA VAL A 436 -8.08 -4.14 29.63
C VAL A 436 -9.09 -4.10 28.49
N VAL A 437 -9.06 -5.10 27.61
CA VAL A 437 -9.99 -5.15 26.49
C VAL A 437 -11.45 -5.32 26.95
N GLN A 438 -11.71 -6.18 27.94
CA GLN A 438 -13.05 -6.34 28.54
C GLN A 438 -13.57 -5.05 29.16
N TYR A 439 -12.71 -4.31 29.86
CA TYR A 439 -13.06 -3.05 30.50
C TYR A 439 -13.42 -1.97 29.47
N PHE A 440 -12.60 -1.79 28.43
CA PHE A 440 -12.82 -0.77 27.40
C PHE A 440 -13.88 -1.14 26.35
N SER A 441 -14.31 -2.41 26.31
CA SER A 441 -15.45 -2.89 25.53
C SER A 441 -16.72 -3.12 26.36
N LYS A 442 -16.77 -2.56 27.58
CA LYS A 442 -17.95 -2.60 28.47
C LYS A 442 -18.49 -4.01 28.72
N GLN A 443 -17.59 -4.98 28.80
CA GLN A 443 -17.89 -6.34 29.30
C GLN A 443 -17.76 -6.42 30.82
N THR A 444 -16.99 -5.50 31.43
CA THR A 444 -16.87 -5.33 32.88
C THR A 444 -16.66 -3.85 33.23
N ASP A 445 -17.08 -3.47 34.43
CA ASP A 445 -16.76 -2.17 35.04
C ASP A 445 -15.59 -2.25 36.03
N THR A 446 -15.02 -3.45 36.21
CA THR A 446 -13.83 -3.64 37.04
C THR A 446 -12.61 -3.06 36.34
N ARG A 447 -12.05 -1.97 36.88
CA ARG A 447 -10.82 -1.35 36.35
C ARG A 447 -9.64 -2.33 36.44
N PRO A 448 -8.96 -2.68 35.34
CA PRO A 448 -7.83 -3.60 35.35
C PRO A 448 -6.56 -2.95 35.91
N LEU A 449 -5.63 -3.75 36.41
CA LEU A 449 -4.31 -3.27 36.85
C LEU A 449 -3.56 -2.65 35.65
N ALA A 450 -2.80 -1.58 35.91
CA ALA A 450 -2.02 -0.90 34.89
C ALA A 450 -0.72 -1.65 34.57
N CYS A 451 0.11 -1.92 35.58
CA CYS A 451 1.38 -2.61 35.36
C CYS A 451 1.17 -4.06 34.88
N GLY A 452 1.96 -4.46 33.88
CA GLY A 452 1.92 -5.81 33.30
C GLY A 452 0.81 -6.04 32.27
N SER A 453 -0.16 -5.12 32.14
CA SER A 453 -1.29 -5.27 31.22
C SER A 453 -1.06 -4.67 29.82
N PHE A 454 0.08 -4.02 29.58
CA PHE A 454 0.41 -3.37 28.31
C PHE A 454 1.91 -3.40 28.01
N ASN A 455 2.25 -3.24 26.74
CA ASN A 455 3.60 -3.09 26.21
C ASN A 455 3.75 -1.68 25.60
N ARG A 456 4.93 -1.07 25.80
CA ARG A 456 5.28 0.21 25.17
C ARG A 456 5.70 -0.03 23.73
N MET A 457 5.21 0.81 22.82
CA MET A 457 5.62 0.79 21.41
C MET A 457 6.96 1.52 21.23
N LYS A 458 7.64 1.30 20.09
CA LYS A 458 9.03 1.77 19.87
C LYS A 458 9.18 3.30 19.95
N ASP A 459 8.15 4.03 19.55
CA ASP A 459 8.07 5.49 19.51
C ASP A 459 7.45 6.10 20.78
N ASP A 460 7.07 5.29 21.76
CA ASP A 460 6.56 5.77 23.04
C ASP A 460 7.67 6.42 23.88
N ASN A 461 7.45 7.67 24.27
CA ASN A 461 8.31 8.40 25.19
C ASN A 461 7.54 8.93 26.42
N SER A 462 6.33 8.38 26.64
CA SER A 462 5.45 8.83 27.70
C SER A 462 6.01 8.52 29.10
N ARG A 463 5.71 9.42 30.04
CA ARG A 463 5.98 9.25 31.47
C ARG A 463 4.94 8.37 32.13
N THR A 464 3.66 8.54 31.81
CA THR A 464 2.58 7.71 32.36
C THR A 464 2.82 6.22 32.12
N ALA A 465 3.22 5.80 30.92
CA ALA A 465 3.50 4.39 30.65
C ALA A 465 4.66 3.84 31.51
N GLY A 466 5.67 4.68 31.83
CA GLY A 466 6.78 4.33 32.72
C GLY A 466 6.43 4.35 34.21
N LEU A 467 5.29 4.92 34.59
CA LEU A 467 4.85 5.11 35.98
C LEU A 467 3.55 4.35 36.27
N CYS A 468 3.34 3.19 35.67
CA CYS A 468 2.11 2.40 35.81
C CYS A 468 1.74 2.11 37.29
N ASN A 469 2.73 2.02 38.17
CA ASN A 469 2.56 1.78 39.61
C ASN A 469 2.09 3.03 40.38
N GLN A 470 2.14 4.21 39.74
CA GLN A 470 1.66 5.48 40.29
C GLN A 470 0.34 5.92 39.66
N TRP A 471 -0.26 5.12 38.78
CA TRP A 471 -1.60 5.40 38.30
C TRP A 471 -2.59 5.36 39.47
N LEU A 472 -3.69 6.08 39.37
CA LEU A 472 -4.71 6.08 40.41
C LEU A 472 -5.19 4.66 40.71
N ASP A 473 -5.04 4.23 41.97
CA ASP A 473 -5.29 2.86 42.44
C ASP A 473 -4.52 1.77 41.68
N GLN A 474 -3.43 2.13 41.00
CA GLN A 474 -2.61 1.26 40.13
C GLN A 474 -3.40 0.62 38.99
N ARG A 475 -4.47 1.31 38.53
CA ARG A 475 -5.45 0.77 37.57
C ARG A 475 -5.67 1.72 36.41
N TRP A 476 -6.17 1.16 35.30
CA TRP A 476 -6.66 1.94 34.17
C TRP A 476 -7.88 2.77 34.56
N SER A 477 -7.92 3.99 34.06
CA SER A 477 -9.01 4.96 34.26
C SER A 477 -9.29 5.44 35.68
N GLU A 478 -9.97 6.59 35.75
CA GLU A 478 -10.51 7.17 36.98
C GLU A 478 -11.82 6.45 37.38
N PRO A 479 -12.06 6.16 38.68
CA PRO A 479 -13.25 5.42 39.14
C PRO A 479 -14.58 6.18 38.98
N SER A 480 -14.54 7.50 38.83
CA SER A 480 -15.73 8.37 38.76
C SER A 480 -16.37 8.45 37.36
N LEU A 481 -15.84 7.68 36.38
CA LEU A 481 -16.22 7.77 34.96
C LEU A 481 -16.97 6.50 34.49
N PRO A 482 -18.30 6.41 34.69
CA PRO A 482 -19.08 5.28 34.17
C PRO A 482 -19.16 5.27 32.64
N GLN A 483 -19.02 6.44 32.00
CA GLN A 483 -19.03 6.64 30.54
C GLN A 483 -17.82 7.46 30.07
N GLY A 484 -17.41 7.28 28.82
CA GLY A 484 -16.32 8.05 28.22
C GLY A 484 -14.92 7.59 28.65
N ARG A 485 -14.80 6.38 29.21
CA ARG A 485 -13.52 5.83 29.67
C ARG A 485 -12.46 5.75 28.56
N LEU A 486 -12.87 5.61 27.29
CA LEU A 486 -11.98 5.53 26.13
C LEU A 486 -11.33 6.87 25.73
N ASN A 487 -11.90 7.99 26.14
CA ASN A 487 -11.43 9.34 25.77
C ASN A 487 -11.11 10.21 26.99
N ASN A 488 -11.67 9.91 28.16
CA ASN A 488 -11.49 10.65 29.39
C ASN A 488 -10.72 9.81 30.41
N HIS A 489 -9.50 10.23 30.72
CA HIS A 489 -8.58 9.55 31.63
C HIS A 489 -8.41 8.06 31.29
N VAL A 490 -7.94 7.73 30.08
CA VAL A 490 -7.59 6.34 29.74
C VAL A 490 -6.48 5.84 30.69
N ASN A 491 -5.42 6.64 30.80
CA ASN A 491 -4.36 6.53 31.78
C ASN A 491 -4.36 7.77 32.67
N TYR A 492 -4.16 7.59 33.98
CA TYR A 492 -4.23 8.70 34.93
C TYR A 492 -3.21 8.54 36.06
N VAL A 493 -2.21 9.43 36.06
CA VAL A 493 -1.34 9.66 37.22
C VAL A 493 -1.83 10.94 37.92
N PRO A 494 -2.37 10.86 39.14
CA PRO A 494 -2.97 12.00 39.82
C PRO A 494 -2.06 13.22 39.90
N ASN A 495 -2.60 14.40 39.56
CA ASN A 495 -1.89 15.69 39.57
C ASN A 495 -0.61 15.75 38.71
N LEU A 496 -0.46 14.81 37.79
CA LEU A 496 0.62 14.67 36.83
C LEU A 496 -0.02 14.32 35.47
N HIS A 497 0.59 13.43 34.70
CA HIS A 497 0.30 13.20 33.29
C HIS A 497 -0.92 12.28 33.07
N HIS A 498 -1.70 12.53 32.02
CA HIS A 498 -2.85 11.69 31.66
C HIS A 498 -3.29 11.85 30.21
N TRP A 499 -4.21 10.98 29.80
CA TRP A 499 -4.94 11.10 28.54
C TRP A 499 -6.29 11.76 28.79
N LEU A 500 -6.54 12.91 28.19
CA LEU A 500 -7.82 13.60 28.26
C LEU A 500 -8.25 14.12 26.90
N LEU A 501 -9.45 13.76 26.49
CA LEU A 501 -10.08 14.19 25.25
C LEU A 501 -11.59 14.31 25.47
N THR A 502 -12.07 15.48 25.88
CA THR A 502 -13.48 15.71 26.19
C THR A 502 -14.15 16.67 25.19
N PRO A 503 -15.42 16.42 24.78
CA PRO A 503 -16.13 17.32 23.87
C PRO A 503 -16.36 18.69 24.49
N GLY A 504 -16.11 19.76 23.72
CA GLY A 504 -16.31 21.14 24.17
C GLY A 504 -15.41 21.58 25.34
N GLY A 505 -14.49 20.72 25.79
CA GLY A 505 -13.55 21.04 26.87
C GLY A 505 -12.37 21.87 26.38
N SER A 506 -11.90 22.79 27.23
CA SER A 506 -10.69 23.58 26.94
C SER A 506 -9.39 22.78 27.10
N ARG A 507 -9.46 21.55 27.64
CA ARG A 507 -8.31 20.71 28.02
C ARG A 507 -8.29 19.42 27.21
N TRP A 508 -7.32 19.33 26.30
CA TRP A 508 -6.93 18.09 25.64
C TRP A 508 -5.49 17.77 26.03
N GLU A 509 -5.27 16.59 26.59
CA GLU A 509 -4.02 16.17 27.20
C GLU A 509 -3.60 14.80 26.66
N CYS A 510 -2.30 14.67 26.43
CA CYS A 510 -1.66 13.43 26.03
C CYS A 510 -0.34 13.35 26.79
N ASP A 511 -0.37 12.61 27.91
CA ASP A 511 0.76 12.46 28.81
C ASP A 511 1.31 13.80 29.35
N ASP A 512 0.42 14.75 29.57
CA ASP A 512 0.69 16.07 30.13
C ASP A 512 -0.47 16.54 31.00
N TYR A 513 -0.36 17.72 31.61
CA TYR A 513 -1.40 18.24 32.49
C TYR A 513 -1.41 19.76 32.59
N ASN A 514 -2.53 20.36 32.21
CA ASN A 514 -2.74 21.80 32.24
C ASN A 514 -3.02 22.32 33.65
N PHE A 515 -1.99 22.36 34.49
CA PHE A 515 -2.03 22.95 35.82
C PHE A 515 -0.75 23.71 36.15
N ARG A 516 -0.84 24.67 37.09
CA ARG A 516 0.29 25.54 37.44
C ARG A 516 1.50 24.71 37.90
N ASN A 517 2.67 25.05 37.35
CA ASN A 517 3.96 24.38 37.62
C ASN A 517 3.99 22.89 37.23
N LYS A 518 3.10 22.45 36.33
CA LYS A 518 3.11 21.12 35.73
C LYS A 518 3.51 21.22 34.27
N GLU A 519 4.00 20.10 33.74
CA GLU A 519 4.41 20.01 32.35
C GLU A 519 3.17 19.89 31.46
N PHE A 520 2.96 20.91 30.64
CA PHE A 520 1.85 21.02 29.72
C PHE A 520 2.35 21.45 28.35
N PHE A 521 1.90 20.75 27.32
CA PHE A 521 2.20 21.10 25.93
C PHE A 521 0.90 21.58 25.30
N GLY A 522 0.85 22.88 24.95
CA GLY A 522 -0.29 23.45 24.25
C GLY A 522 -0.54 22.70 22.93
N ILE A 523 -1.83 22.59 22.57
CA ILE A 523 -2.26 21.89 21.35
C ILE A 523 -1.60 22.52 20.11
N SER A 524 -1.11 21.67 19.21
CA SER A 524 -0.53 22.04 17.91
C SER A 524 -1.15 21.25 16.76
N SER A 525 -1.08 21.84 15.56
CA SER A 525 -1.46 21.13 14.33
C SER A 525 -0.62 19.87 14.18
N GLY A 526 -1.27 18.75 13.87
CA GLY A 526 -0.68 17.41 13.82
C GLY A 526 -0.67 16.65 15.14
N ASP A 527 -1.11 17.25 16.26
CA ASP A 527 -1.39 16.48 17.48
C ASP A 527 -2.53 15.48 17.22
N PHE A 528 -2.50 14.31 17.84
CA PHE A 528 -3.54 13.31 17.60
C PHE A 528 -3.80 12.38 18.79
N TRP A 529 -4.98 11.76 18.77
CA TRP A 529 -5.45 10.69 19.65
C TRP A 529 -6.12 9.62 18.79
N LYS A 530 -5.60 8.40 18.85
CA LYS A 530 -6.07 7.27 18.04
C LYS A 530 -6.21 6.03 18.91
N VAL A 531 -7.24 5.25 18.61
CA VAL A 531 -7.47 3.94 19.23
C VAL A 531 -7.62 2.90 18.13
N PHE A 532 -6.96 1.75 18.31
CA PHE A 532 -7.04 0.62 17.39
C PHE A 532 -7.42 -0.67 18.14
N VAL A 533 -8.03 -1.60 17.41
CA VAL A 533 -8.33 -2.97 17.88
C VAL A 533 -7.65 -4.00 16.99
N ARG A 534 -7.34 -5.18 17.53
CA ARG A 534 -6.80 -6.31 16.76
C ARG A 534 -7.23 -7.67 17.31
#